data_AF-A0A0G1DPF8-F1
#
_entry.id   AF-A0A0G1DPF8-F1
#
_cell.length_a   1.000
_cell.length_b   1.000
_cell.length_c   1.000
_cell.angle_alpha   90.00
_cell.angle_beta   90.00
_cell.angle_gamma   90.00
#
_symmetry.space_group_name_H-M   'P 1'
#
loop_
_entity.id
_entity.type
_entity.pdbx_description
1 polymer ?
#
loop_
_entity_poly.entity_id
_entity_poly.type
_entity_poly.pdbx_seq_one_letter_code
_entity_poly.pdbx_strand_id
1 'polypeptide(L)'
;MLLRLLMFLKPKNLTNFRNLSDLKRMIFKILGAFGLLFITYGVITRKAMTRNMVFIIGGLLLLAYSSYLRDPIFIPLQIIFTLASIYELFLIKKTSS
;
A
#
# COMPACT_ATOMS: atom_id res chain seq x y z
N MET A 1 22.06 -28.34 15.17
CA MET A 1 21.25 -27.11 15.34
C MET A 1 22.01 -25.85 14.94
N LEU A 2 23.23 -25.64 15.44
CA LEU A 2 24.13 -24.52 15.07
C LEU A 2 24.44 -24.39 13.57
N LEU A 3 24.59 -25.50 12.85
CA LEU A 3 24.86 -25.49 11.40
C LEU A 3 23.71 -24.91 10.56
N ARG A 4 22.46 -25.10 11.01
CA ARG A 4 21.27 -24.51 10.36
C ARG A 4 21.17 -23.00 10.63
N LEU A 5 21.62 -22.55 11.80
CA LEU A 5 21.70 -21.14 12.18
C LEU A 5 22.77 -20.41 11.34
N LEU A 6 23.92 -21.06 11.11
CA LEU A 6 24.98 -20.53 10.23
C LEU A 6 24.54 -20.44 8.75
N MET A 7 23.75 -21.40 8.25
CA MET A 7 23.16 -21.32 6.91
C MET A 7 22.09 -20.22 6.77
N PHE A 8 21.35 -19.92 7.84
CA PHE A 8 20.39 -18.82 7.89
C PHE A 8 21.06 -17.45 7.89
N LEU A 9 22.24 -17.34 8.50
CA LEU A 9 23.02 -16.09 8.56
C LEU A 9 23.91 -15.85 7.33
N LYS A 10 23.97 -16.78 6.37
CA LYS A 10 24.76 -16.59 5.15
C LYS A 10 24.09 -15.51 4.29
N PRO A 11 24.68 -14.31 4.14
CA PRO A 11 24.07 -13.25 3.35
C PRO A 11 24.00 -13.71 1.90
N LYS A 12 22.78 -13.75 1.36
CA LYS A 12 22.53 -14.03 -0.05
C LYS A 12 23.14 -12.89 -0.86
N ASN A 13 24.25 -13.18 -1.55
CA ASN A 13 25.01 -12.24 -2.37
C ASN A 13 24.08 -11.27 -3.12
N LEU A 14 24.23 -9.98 -2.80
CA LEU A 14 23.46 -8.87 -3.33
C LEU A 14 24.07 -8.41 -4.67
N THR A 15 24.15 -9.31 -5.65
CA THR A 15 24.83 -8.99 -6.93
C THR A 15 24.13 -9.60 -8.14
N ASN A 16 23.19 -8.85 -8.70
CA ASN A 16 23.09 -8.56 -10.14
C ASN A 16 21.94 -7.56 -10.39
N PHE A 17 22.19 -6.25 -10.32
CA PHE A 17 21.24 -5.21 -10.79
C PHE A 17 21.26 -5.12 -12.32
N ARG A 18 20.93 -6.21 -13.01
CA ARG A 18 20.67 -6.19 -14.46
C ARG A 18 19.29 -6.76 -14.69
N ASN A 19 18.27 -5.90 -14.68
CA ASN A 19 17.04 -6.07 -15.47
C ASN A 19 16.02 -4.95 -15.19
N LEU A 20 15.35 -4.49 -16.26
CA LEU A 20 14.17 -3.60 -16.18
C LEU A 20 13.04 -4.19 -15.30
N SER A 21 12.97 -5.52 -15.20
CA SER A 21 11.98 -6.22 -14.37
C SER A 21 12.22 -6.02 -12.87
N ASP A 22 13.47 -5.87 -12.43
CA ASP A 22 13.81 -5.64 -11.03
C ASP A 22 13.53 -4.20 -10.62
N LEU A 23 13.77 -3.24 -11.52
CA LEU A 23 13.36 -1.85 -11.31
C LEU A 23 11.84 -1.73 -11.18
N LYS A 24 11.08 -2.40 -12.07
CA LYS A 24 9.61 -2.45 -11.97
C LYS A 24 9.16 -3.00 -10.61
N ARG A 25 9.72 -4.14 -10.18
CA ARG A 25 9.44 -4.72 -8.85
C ARG A 25 9.71 -3.73 -7.72
N MET A 26 10.83 -3.01 -7.80
CA MET A 26 11.21 -2.04 -6.77
C MET A 26 10.25 -0.85 -6.73
N ILE A 27 9.85 -0.31 -7.89
CA ILE A 27 8.87 0.78 -7.98
C ILE A 27 7.54 0.37 -7.34
N PHE A 28 7.00 -0.81 -7.68
CA PHE A 28 5.73 -1.26 -7.10
C PHE A 28 5.81 -1.44 -5.57
N LYS A 29 6.92 -1.99 -5.05
CA LYS A 29 7.14 -2.10 -3.61
C LYS A 29 7.18 -0.73 -2.92
N ILE A 30 7.89 0.23 -3.50
CA ILE A 30 7.95 1.61 -2.98
C ILE A 30 6.55 2.24 -3.00
N LEU A 31 5.81 2.04 -4.08
CA LEU A 31 4.44 2.55 -4.27
C LEU A 31 3.47 1.96 -3.23
N GLY A 32 3.58 0.66 -2.95
CA GLY A 32 2.84 0.00 -1.86
C GLY A 32 3.22 0.51 -0.47
N ALA A 33 4.52 0.73 -0.22
CA ALA A 33 5.00 1.30 1.06
C ALA A 33 4.47 2.72 1.27
N PHE A 34 4.48 3.57 0.24
CA PHE A 34 3.86 4.90 0.31
C PHE A 34 2.35 4.79 0.54
N GLY A 35 1.66 3.88 -0.13
CA GLY A 35 0.24 3.62 0.12
C GLY A 35 -0.04 3.32 1.59
N LEU A 36 0.78 2.47 2.21
CA LEU A 36 0.65 2.12 3.63
C LEU A 36 0.92 3.31 4.55
N LEU A 37 1.93 4.12 4.24
CA LEU A 37 2.22 5.35 4.99
C LEU A 37 1.07 6.35 4.91
N PHE A 38 0.46 6.52 3.72
CA PHE A 38 -0.73 7.37 3.57
C PHE A 38 -1.89 6.86 4.41
N ILE A 39 -2.24 5.57 4.33
CA ILE A 39 -3.32 5.02 5.17
C ILE A 39 -3.00 5.24 6.66
N THR A 40 -1.77 4.99 7.09
CA THR A 40 -1.37 5.22 8.49
C THR A 40 -1.55 6.69 8.89
N TYR A 41 -1.16 7.64 8.04
CA TYR A 41 -1.36 9.06 8.27
C TYR A 41 -2.85 9.45 8.32
N GLY A 42 -3.68 8.83 7.48
CA GLY A 42 -5.13 9.00 7.49
C GLY A 42 -5.75 8.56 8.82
N VAL A 43 -5.29 7.44 9.39
CA VAL A 43 -5.77 6.92 10.69
C VAL A 43 -5.49 7.91 11.82
N ILE A 44 -4.33 8.58 11.79
CA ILE A 44 -3.93 9.55 12.82
C ILE A 44 -4.64 10.90 12.63
N THR A 45 -5.04 11.22 11.40
CA THR A 45 -5.64 12.52 11.06
C THR A 45 -7.07 12.65 11.59
N ARG A 46 -7.31 13.65 12.43
CA ARG A 46 -8.62 13.95 13.04
C ARG A 46 -9.59 14.66 12.09
N LYS A 47 -9.09 15.34 11.06
CA LYS A 47 -9.91 16.09 10.09
C LYS A 47 -10.52 15.12 9.07
N ALA A 48 -11.85 14.95 9.10
CA ALA A 48 -12.55 13.96 8.27
C ALA A 48 -12.31 14.14 6.76
N MET A 49 -12.30 15.38 6.26
CA MET A 49 -11.97 15.71 4.86
C MET A 49 -10.58 15.22 4.46
N THR A 50 -9.56 15.60 5.24
CA THR A 50 -8.17 15.22 4.97
C THR A 50 -7.95 13.73 5.14
N ARG A 51 -8.54 13.11 6.18
CA ARG A 51 -8.50 11.66 6.40
C ARG A 51 -9.02 10.89 5.19
N ASN A 52 -10.21 11.23 4.71
CA ASN A 52 -10.84 10.48 3.63
C ASN A 52 -10.08 10.70 2.30
N MET A 53 -9.59 11.91 2.02
CA MET A 53 -8.70 12.15 0.88
C MET A 53 -7.42 11.30 0.94
N VAL A 54 -6.76 11.25 2.09
CA VAL A 54 -5.55 10.46 2.31
C VAL A 54 -5.84 8.97 2.18
N PHE A 55 -6.97 8.49 2.70
CA PHE A 55 -7.41 7.10 2.53
C PHE A 55 -7.70 6.74 1.08
N ILE A 56 -8.25 7.64 0.28
CA ILE A 56 -8.47 7.40 -1.16
C ILE A 56 -7.12 7.28 -1.88
N ILE A 57 -6.18 8.21 -1.62
CA ILE A 57 -4.87 8.20 -2.26
C ILE A 57 -4.07 6.95 -1.84
N GLY A 58 -4.00 6.66 -0.53
CA GLY A 58 -3.36 5.45 -0.01
C GLY A 58 -4.05 4.18 -0.53
N GLY A 59 -5.39 4.21 -0.57
CA GLY A 59 -6.32 3.31 -1.22
C GLY A 59 -5.83 2.84 -2.58
N LEU A 60 -5.77 3.80 -3.51
CA LEU A 60 -5.39 3.59 -4.91
C LEU A 60 -3.92 3.14 -5.07
N LEU A 61 -3.00 3.66 -4.28
CA LEU A 61 -1.58 3.26 -4.31
C LEU A 61 -1.40 1.78 -3.93
N LEU A 62 -2.02 1.35 -2.84
CA LEU A 62 -2.02 -0.05 -2.42
C LEU A 62 -2.82 -0.94 -3.37
N LEU A 63 -3.87 -0.43 -4.01
CA LEU A 63 -4.62 -1.18 -5.02
C LEU A 63 -3.72 -1.48 -6.23
N ALA A 64 -2.97 -0.48 -6.71
CA ALA A 64 -2.00 -0.65 -7.78
C ALA A 64 -0.92 -1.67 -7.42
N TYR A 65 -0.44 -1.63 -6.17
CA TYR A 65 0.52 -2.62 -5.65
C TYR A 65 -0.08 -4.04 -5.56
N SER A 66 -1.30 -4.16 -5.07
CA SER A 66 -1.99 -5.44 -4.87
C SER A 66 -2.38 -6.10 -6.18
N SER A 67 -2.78 -5.28 -7.17
CA SER A 67 -3.01 -5.72 -8.55
C SER A 67 -1.71 -6.23 -9.19
N TYR A 68 -0.58 -5.58 -8.91
CA TYR A 68 0.74 -6.06 -9.34
C TYR A 68 1.11 -7.41 -8.70
N LEU A 69 0.83 -7.59 -7.41
CA LEU A 69 1.00 -8.87 -6.71
C LEU A 69 -0.01 -9.94 -7.15
N ARG A 70 -1.09 -9.53 -7.83
CA ARG A 70 -2.25 -10.37 -8.18
C ARG A 70 -2.87 -11.04 -6.94
N ASP A 71 -2.93 -10.31 -5.83
CA ASP A 71 -3.48 -10.82 -4.58
C ASP A 71 -5.02 -10.79 -4.62
N PRO A 72 -5.70 -11.96 -4.64
CA PRO A 72 -7.14 -12.02 -4.82
C PRO A 72 -7.94 -11.50 -3.62
N ILE A 73 -7.35 -11.39 -2.44
CA ILE A 73 -8.02 -10.91 -1.22
C ILE A 73 -7.79 -9.41 -1.05
N PHE A 74 -6.56 -8.98 -1.29
CA PHE A 74 -6.18 -7.58 -1.05
C PHE A 74 -6.78 -6.62 -2.08
N ILE A 75 -6.96 -7.06 -3.33
CA ILE A 75 -7.61 -6.27 -4.39
C ILE A 75 -9.05 -5.86 -4.01
N PRO A 76 -9.99 -6.78 -3.75
CA PRO A 76 -11.36 -6.40 -3.43
C PRO A 76 -11.45 -5.63 -2.11
N LEU A 77 -10.64 -5.98 -1.10
CA LEU A 77 -10.57 -5.22 0.14
C LEU A 77 -10.23 -3.75 -0.12
N GLN A 78 -9.24 -3.51 -0.98
CA GLN A 78 -8.81 -2.16 -1.30
C GLN A 78 -9.81 -1.40 -2.16
N ILE A 79 -10.54 -2.08 -3.05
CA ILE A 79 -11.66 -1.48 -3.81
C ILE A 79 -12.75 -1.03 -2.83
N ILE A 80 -13.22 -1.92 -1.96
CA ILE A 80 -14.29 -1.63 -1.00
C ILE A 80 -13.87 -0.49 -0.06
N PHE A 81 -12.64 -0.53 0.47
CA PHE A 81 -12.09 0.50 1.34
C PHE A 81 -12.02 1.87 0.66
N THR A 82 -11.55 1.91 -0.60
CA THR A 82 -11.46 3.16 -1.38
C THR A 82 -12.86 3.72 -1.65
N LEU A 83 -13.82 2.86 -2.07
CA LEU A 83 -15.21 3.26 -2.31
C LEU A 83 -15.90 3.78 -1.05
N ALA A 84 -15.70 3.13 0.10
CA ALA A 84 -16.24 3.58 1.38
C ALA A 84 -15.70 4.98 1.75
N SER A 85 -14.41 5.21 1.55
CA SER A 85 -13.77 6.52 1.79
C SER A 85 -14.32 7.61 0.87
N ILE A 86 -14.58 7.28 -0.40
CA ILE A 86 -15.22 8.18 -1.37
C ILE A 86 -16.65 8.51 -0.93
N TYR A 87 -17.44 7.49 -0.58
CA TYR A 87 -18.83 7.67 -0.14
C TYR A 87 -18.92 8.57 1.11
N GLU A 88 -18.07 8.34 2.10
CA GLU A 88 -18.02 9.16 3.31
C GLU A 88 -17.64 10.63 2.99
N LEU A 89 -16.71 10.84 2.07
CA LEU A 89 -16.33 12.19 1.61
C LEU A 89 -17.54 12.94 0.99
N PHE A 90 -18.34 12.26 0.17
CA PHE A 90 -19.57 12.83 -0.39
C PHE A 90 -20.64 13.12 0.67
N LEU A 91 -20.78 12.23 1.67
CA LEU A 91 -21.71 12.42 2.77
C LEU A 91 -21.36 13.66 3.60
N ILE A 92 -20.08 13.81 3.97
CA ILE A 92 -19.60 14.98 4.73
C ILE A 92 -19.86 16.28 3.95
N LYS A 93 -19.63 16.28 2.64
CA LYS A 93 -19.87 17.46 1.79
C LYS A 93 -21.35 17.83 1.73
N LYS A 94 -22.25 16.85 1.73
CA LYS A 94 -23.70 17.08 1.73
C LYS A 94 -24.21 17.64 3.06
N THR A 95 -23.69 17.17 4.20
CA THR A 95 -24.11 17.65 5.53
C THR A 95 -23.56 19.03 5.88
N SER A 96 -22.52 19.49 5.18
CA SER A 96 -21.88 20.80 5.39
C SER A 96 -22.42 21.92 4.48
N SER A 97 -23.45 21.63 3.67
CA SER A 97 -24.13 22.57 2.76
C SER A 97 -25.59 22.72 3.17
#